data_AF-A0A351D397-F1
#
_entry.id   AF-A0A351D397-F1
#
_cell.length_a   1.000
_cell.length_b   1.000
_cell.length_c   1.000
_cell.angle_alpha   90.00
_cell.angle_beta   90.00
_cell.angle_gamma   90.00
#
_symmetry.space_group_name_H-M   'P 1'
#
loop_
_entity.id
_entity.type
_entity.pdbx_description
1 polymer ?
#
loop_
_entity_poly.entity_id
_entity_poly.type
_entity_poly.pdbx_seq_one_letter_code
_entity_poly.pdbx_strand_id
1 'polypeptide(L)'
;MHLSRFPRLHFAHLPTPLEPMPALSKALGGPNLWIKRDDCTGLAGGGNKTRKLEFLLAEALDQSADTIITQGATQSNHARQTAAIAAKLGLECHLLLEDR
;
A
#
# COMPACT_ATOMS: atom_id res chain seq x y z
N MET A 1 19.60 2.78 12.39
CA MET A 1 18.95 1.68 11.63
C MET A 1 19.13 1.97 10.14
N HIS A 2 19.64 1.02 9.33
CA HIS A 2 19.97 1.22 7.91
C HIS A 2 18.94 0.51 7.00
N LEU A 3 17.81 1.17 6.73
CA LEU A 3 16.68 0.59 5.98
C LEU A 3 16.95 0.44 4.47
N SER A 4 17.86 1.23 3.92
CA SER A 4 18.26 1.18 2.51
C SER A 4 18.94 -0.12 2.09
N ARG A 5 19.31 -1.00 3.02
CA ARG A 5 19.85 -2.33 2.70
C ARG A 5 18.81 -3.31 2.16
N PHE A 6 17.52 -3.02 2.32
CA PHE A 6 16.44 -3.88 1.84
C PHE A 6 15.98 -3.40 0.46
N PRO A 7 15.85 -4.30 -0.53
CA PRO A 7 15.41 -3.94 -1.87
C PRO A 7 13.99 -3.36 -1.80
N ARG A 8 13.73 -2.35 -2.63
CA ARG A 8 12.47 -1.62 -2.61
C ARG A 8 12.11 -1.14 -4.01
N LEU A 9 10.91 -1.47 -4.46
CA LEU A 9 10.29 -0.92 -5.67
C LEU A 9 9.71 0.48 -5.38
N HIS A 10 9.43 1.25 -6.43
CA HIS A 10 8.96 2.64 -6.30
C HIS A 10 7.65 2.86 -7.06
N PHE A 11 6.56 2.29 -6.56
CA PHE A 11 5.22 2.38 -7.14
C PHE A 11 4.26 3.32 -6.40
N ALA A 12 4.55 3.67 -5.15
CA ALA A 12 3.78 4.64 -4.38
C ALA A 12 4.21 6.08 -4.70
N HIS A 13 3.25 6.99 -4.81
CA HIS A 13 3.52 8.43 -4.88
C HIS A 13 3.93 8.95 -3.49
N LEU A 14 5.23 9.12 -3.28
CA LEU A 14 5.82 9.49 -1.99
C LEU A 14 6.72 10.73 -2.10
N PRO A 15 6.87 11.51 -1.02
CA PRO A 15 6.17 11.38 0.27
C PRO A 15 4.70 11.80 0.17
N THR A 16 3.80 11.11 0.88
CA THR A 16 2.39 11.49 0.94
C THR A 16 2.19 12.76 1.76
N PRO A 17 1.16 13.59 1.48
CA PRO A 17 0.88 14.79 2.26
C PRO A 17 0.64 14.53 3.75
N LEU A 18 1.01 15.49 4.60
CA LEU A 18 0.60 15.58 5.99
C LEU A 18 -0.24 16.85 6.13
N GLU A 19 -1.53 16.72 6.41
CA GLU A 19 -2.50 17.81 6.35
C GLU A 19 -3.09 18.10 7.73
N PRO A 20 -3.22 19.37 8.14
CA PRO A 20 -3.94 19.72 9.37
C PRO A 20 -5.44 19.52 9.19
N MET A 21 -6.16 19.16 10.26
CA MET A 21 -7.61 18.95 10.25
C MET A 21 -8.35 20.00 11.10
N PRO A 22 -8.26 21.32 10.78
CA PRO A 22 -8.71 22.40 11.66
C PRO A 22 -10.20 22.35 12.00
N ALA A 23 -11.05 21.95 11.05
CA ALA A 23 -12.49 21.82 11.28
C ALA A 23 -12.82 20.73 12.31
N LEU A 24 -12.16 19.58 12.24
CA LEU A 24 -12.35 18.47 13.18
C LEU A 24 -11.74 18.80 14.55
N SER A 25 -10.55 19.40 14.57
CA SER A 25 -9.91 19.91 15.78
C SER A 25 -10.84 20.86 16.54
N LYS A 26 -11.51 21.78 15.83
CA LYS A 26 -12.51 22.69 16.39
C LYS A 26 -13.75 21.96 16.89
N ALA A 27 -14.28 21.02 16.12
CA ALA A 27 -15.48 20.26 16.48
C ALA A 27 -15.29 19.41 17.76
N LEU A 28 -14.06 18.94 18.03
CA LEU A 28 -13.71 18.14 19.19
C LEU A 28 -13.20 18.96 20.39
N GLY A 29 -13.21 20.29 20.29
CA GLY A 29 -12.91 21.16 21.43
C GLY A 29 -11.43 21.23 21.84
N GLY A 30 -10.47 20.90 20.96
CA GLY A 30 -9.06 21.25 21.24
C GLY A 30 -7.92 20.39 20.72
N PRO A 31 -8.05 19.09 20.36
CA PRO A 31 -6.86 18.35 19.93
C PRO A 31 -6.34 18.89 18.59
N ASN A 32 -5.02 19.07 18.48
CA ASN A 32 -4.40 19.45 17.22
C ASN A 32 -4.28 18.21 16.31
N LEU A 33 -5.28 18.01 15.47
CA LEU A 33 -5.36 16.83 14.61
C LEU A 33 -4.71 17.06 13.25
N TRP A 34 -3.99 16.03 12.80
CA TRP A 34 -3.33 15.94 11.51
C TRP A 34 -3.62 14.59 10.88
N ILE A 35 -3.61 14.54 9.55
CA ILE A 35 -3.79 13.31 8.79
C ILE A 35 -2.62 13.09 7.83
N LYS A 36 -2.01 11.90 7.91
CA LYS A 36 -1.03 11.44 6.94
C LYS A 36 -1.76 10.73 5.81
N ARG A 37 -1.73 11.32 4.61
CA ARG A 37 -2.54 10.92 3.45
C ARG A 37 -1.99 9.71 2.71
N ASP A 38 -1.83 8.60 3.42
CA ASP A 38 -1.38 7.32 2.83
C ASP A 38 -2.42 6.67 1.92
N ASP A 39 -3.64 7.17 1.90
CA ASP A 39 -4.62 6.93 0.85
C ASP A 39 -4.16 7.47 -0.52
N CYS A 40 -3.37 8.53 -0.56
CA CYS A 40 -2.87 9.17 -1.78
C CYS A 40 -1.60 8.53 -2.37
N THR A 41 -1.35 7.24 -2.15
CA THR A 41 -0.19 6.54 -2.75
C THR A 41 -0.36 6.20 -4.24
N GLY A 42 -1.51 6.54 -4.84
CA GLY A 42 -1.75 6.55 -6.29
C GLY A 42 -2.13 5.19 -6.89
N LEU A 43 -1.36 4.14 -6.61
CA LEU A 43 -1.53 2.84 -7.26
C LEU A 43 -2.91 2.22 -7.01
N ALA A 44 -3.71 2.08 -8.08
CA ALA A 44 -5.02 1.45 -8.07
C ALA A 44 -5.95 1.98 -6.96
N GLY A 45 -5.95 3.30 -6.73
CA GLY A 45 -6.73 3.94 -5.66
C GLY A 45 -5.99 4.06 -4.33
N GLY A 46 -4.71 3.69 -4.29
CA GLY A 46 -3.79 3.99 -3.19
C GLY A 46 -4.14 3.33 -1.85
N GLY A 47 -3.46 3.74 -0.79
CA GLY A 47 -3.56 3.14 0.55
C GLY A 47 -2.22 2.63 1.06
N ASN A 48 -2.22 2.23 2.33
CA ASN A 48 -1.02 1.85 3.06
C ASN A 48 -0.35 0.55 2.56
N LYS A 49 -1.04 -0.34 1.83
CA LYS A 49 -0.45 -1.64 1.45
C LYS A 49 0.58 -1.49 0.34
N THR A 50 0.43 -0.52 -0.57
CA THR A 50 1.46 -0.24 -1.59
C THR A 50 2.83 -0.03 -0.96
N ARG A 51 2.93 0.70 0.17
CA ARG A 51 4.22 0.91 0.87
C ARG A 51 4.87 -0.38 1.37
N LYS A 52 4.07 -1.36 1.80
CA LYS A 52 4.57 -2.67 2.26
C LYS A 52 4.99 -3.52 1.08
N LEU A 53 4.12 -3.58 0.06
CA LEU A 53 4.32 -4.38 -1.14
C LEU A 53 5.56 -3.96 -1.92
N GLU A 54 5.96 -2.68 -1.88
CA GLU A 54 7.22 -2.22 -2.49
C GLU A 54 8.45 -3.00 -2.02
N PHE A 55 8.49 -3.47 -0.77
CA PHE A 55 9.59 -4.28 -0.26
C PHE A 55 9.38 -5.77 -0.57
N LEU A 56 8.17 -6.27 -0.29
CA LEU A 56 7.85 -7.69 -0.45
C LEU A 56 7.96 -8.16 -1.91
N LEU A 57 7.52 -7.34 -2.85
CA LEU A 57 7.61 -7.69 -4.27
C LEU A 57 9.00 -7.45 -4.83
N ALA A 58 9.82 -6.58 -4.20
CA ALA A 58 11.24 -6.50 -4.56
C ALA A 58 11.95 -7.81 -4.22
N GLU A 59 11.70 -8.35 -3.02
CA GLU A 59 12.24 -9.65 -2.61
C GLU A 59 11.70 -10.79 -3.48
N ALA A 60 10.41 -10.76 -3.86
CA ALA A 60 9.85 -11.78 -4.76
C ALA A 60 10.56 -11.82 -6.13
N LEU A 61 10.93 -10.65 -6.67
CA LEU A 61 11.73 -10.57 -7.90
C LEU A 61 13.15 -11.10 -7.70
N ASP A 62 13.80 -10.78 -6.58
CA ASP A 62 15.13 -11.31 -6.24
C ASP A 62 15.11 -12.85 -6.14
N GLN A 63 14.00 -13.41 -5.66
CA GLN A 63 13.77 -14.86 -5.60
C GLN A 63 13.29 -15.46 -6.93
N SER A 64 13.19 -14.67 -8.00
CA SER A 64 12.69 -15.09 -9.31
C SER A 64 11.29 -15.71 -9.27
N ALA A 65 10.42 -15.22 -8.39
CA ALA A 65 9.02 -15.62 -8.35
C ALA A 65 8.31 -15.16 -9.64
N ASP A 66 7.45 -16.02 -10.18
CA ASP A 66 6.59 -15.73 -11.34
C ASP A 66 5.14 -15.37 -10.93
N THR A 67 4.78 -15.69 -9.68
CA THR A 67 3.40 -15.66 -9.19
C THR A 67 3.34 -15.07 -7.78
N ILE A 68 2.42 -14.12 -7.57
CA ILE A 68 2.10 -13.57 -6.26
C ILE A 68 0.77 -14.13 -5.77
N ILE A 69 0.76 -14.72 -4.57
CA ILE A 69 -0.45 -15.28 -3.95
C ILE A 69 -0.74 -14.51 -2.67
N THR A 70 -2.00 -14.06 -2.51
CA THR A 70 -2.43 -13.45 -1.25
C THR A 70 -3.90 -13.68 -0.97
N GLN A 71 -4.35 -13.30 0.23
CA GLN A 71 -5.71 -13.54 0.71
C GLN A 71 -6.33 -12.23 1.20
N GLY A 72 -7.67 -12.14 1.14
CA GLY A 72 -8.42 -11.07 1.79
C GLY A 72 -9.94 -11.27 1.70
N ALA A 73 -10.68 -10.35 2.30
CA ALA A 73 -12.13 -10.28 2.09
C ALA A 73 -12.48 -9.81 0.67
N THR A 74 -13.72 -10.01 0.23
CA THR A 74 -14.24 -9.56 -1.08
C THR A 74 -13.90 -8.09 -1.42
N GLN A 75 -13.91 -7.19 -0.43
CA GLN A 75 -13.58 -5.75 -0.59
C GLN A 75 -12.14 -5.40 -0.17
N SER A 76 -11.20 -6.34 -0.28
CA SER A 76 -9.83 -6.17 0.20
C SER A 76 -9.03 -5.15 -0.63
N ASN A 77 -8.71 -4.00 -0.02
CA ASN A 77 -7.75 -3.04 -0.56
C ASN A 77 -6.37 -3.66 -0.81
N HIS A 78 -5.95 -4.62 0.04
CA HIS A 78 -4.68 -5.34 -0.11
C HIS A 78 -4.68 -6.16 -1.39
N ALA A 79 -5.73 -6.96 -1.61
CA ALA A 79 -5.85 -7.80 -2.79
C ALA A 79 -5.80 -6.98 -4.09
N ARG A 80 -6.56 -5.87 -4.14
CA ARG A 80 -6.53 -4.91 -5.24
C ARG A 80 -5.14 -4.31 -5.48
N GLN A 81 -4.45 -3.86 -4.42
CA GLN A 81 -3.11 -3.27 -4.55
C GLN A 81 -2.05 -4.31 -4.97
N THR A 82 -2.14 -5.54 -4.46
CA THR A 82 -1.25 -6.65 -4.84
C THR A 82 -1.40 -6.98 -6.32
N ALA A 83 -2.64 -7.16 -6.79
CA ALA A 83 -2.90 -7.41 -8.22
C ALA A 83 -2.39 -6.28 -9.11
N ALA A 84 -2.52 -5.02 -8.67
CA ALA A 84 -2.04 -3.87 -9.44
C ALA A 84 -0.51 -3.85 -9.59
N ILE A 85 0.27 -4.20 -8.56
CA ILE A 85 1.72 -4.28 -8.69
C ILE A 85 2.13 -5.50 -9.50
N ALA A 86 1.52 -6.67 -9.24
CA ALA A 86 1.81 -7.90 -9.99
C ALA A 86 1.63 -7.68 -11.50
N ALA A 87 0.51 -7.06 -11.91
CA ALA A 87 0.26 -6.70 -13.30
C ALA A 87 1.33 -5.75 -13.90
N LYS A 88 1.81 -4.76 -13.12
CA LYS A 88 2.89 -3.87 -13.56
C LYS A 88 4.25 -4.56 -13.71
N LEU A 89 4.48 -5.62 -12.94
CA LEU A 89 5.71 -6.42 -12.97
C LEU A 89 5.64 -7.59 -13.96
N GLY A 90 4.48 -7.84 -14.58
CA GLY A 90 4.29 -8.99 -15.46
C GLY A 90 4.24 -10.33 -14.72
N LEU A 91 3.83 -10.32 -13.45
CA LEU A 91 3.69 -11.52 -12.61
C LEU A 91 2.23 -12.00 -12.61
N GLU A 92 2.04 -13.31 -12.52
CA GLU A 92 0.74 -13.91 -12.23
C GLU A 92 0.28 -13.51 -10.82
N CYS A 93 -1.04 -13.43 -10.61
CA CYS A 93 -1.60 -13.03 -9.33
C CYS A 93 -2.83 -13.87 -8.96
N HIS A 94 -2.71 -14.66 -7.90
CA HIS A 94 -3.82 -15.42 -7.33
C HIS A 94 -4.30 -14.80 -6.02
N LEU A 95 -5.60 -14.48 -5.99
CA LEU A 95 -6.26 -13.90 -4.83
C LEU A 95 -7.26 -14.90 -4.27
N LEU A 96 -7.05 -15.35 -3.04
CA LEU A 96 -8.06 -16.08 -2.28
C LEU A 96 -8.97 -15.06 -1.60
N LEU A 97 -10.22 -14.94 -2.08
CA LEU A 97 -11.20 -14.02 -1.52
C LEU A 97 -12.25 -14.76 -0.70
N GLU A 98 -12.48 -14.30 0.52
CA GLU A 98 -13.50 -14.82 1.44
C GLU A 98 -14.68 -13.86 1.55
N ASP A 99 -15.88 -14.42 1.52
CA ASP A 99 -17.10 -13.75 1.96
C ASP A 99 -17.31 -14.06 3.45
N ARG A 100 -17.43 -13.01 4.28
CA ARG A 100 -17.54 -13.12 5.74
C ARG A 100 -18.75 -12.37 6.25
#